data_AF-A0A950IFK6-F1
#
_entry.id   AF-A0A950IFK6-F1
#
_cell.length_a   1.000
_cell.length_b   1.000
_cell.length_c   1.000
_cell.angle_alpha   90.00
_cell.angle_beta   90.00
_cell.angle_gamma   90.00
#
_symmetry.space_group_name_H-M   'P 1'
#
loop_
_entity.id
_entity.type
_entity.pdbx_description
1 polymer ?
#
loop_
_entity_poly.entity_id
_entity_poly.type
_entity_poly.pdbx_seq_one_letter_code
_entity_poly.pdbx_strand_id
1 'polypeptide(L)' 'QWSEFFTGFQDASGNRIGRTAGIAVGVSGSLFVADNQTGTIYRIRPTGT' A
#
# COMPACT_ATOMS: atom_id res chain seq x y z
N GLN A 1 -10.21 17.70 -1.90
CA GLN A 1 -10.73 16.55 -1.12
C GLN A 1 -9.90 15.32 -1.48
N TRP A 2 -9.64 14.43 -0.53
CA TRP A 2 -8.84 13.21 -0.75
C TRP A 2 -9.76 12.02 -1.03
N SER A 3 -9.33 11.12 -1.92
CA SER A 3 -9.95 9.81 -2.14
C SER A 3 -8.99 8.70 -1.75
N GLU A 4 -9.54 7.61 -1.21
CA GLU A 4 -8.77 6.41 -0.92
C GLU A 4 -8.38 5.71 -2.22
N PHE A 5 -7.14 5.23 -2.31
CA PHE A 5 -6.63 4.50 -3.47
C PHE A 5 -5.84 3.23 -3.11
N PHE A 6 -5.56 3.02 -1.82
CA PHE A 6 -4.86 1.84 -1.29
C PHE A 6 -5.34 1.57 0.14
N THR A 7 -6.12 0.50 0.32
CA THR A 7 -6.76 0.12 1.59
C THR A 7 -6.94 -1.42 1.65
N GLY A 8 -7.57 -1.94 2.70
CA GLY A 8 -7.96 -3.36 2.82
C GLY A 8 -7.02 -4.25 3.66
N PHE A 9 -6.03 -3.67 4.33
CA PHE A 9 -5.12 -4.42 5.22
C PHE A 9 -5.75 -4.81 6.55
N GLN A 10 -6.83 -4.13 6.93
CA GLN A 10 -7.65 -4.43 8.09
C GLN A 10 -9.12 -4.38 7.69
N ASP A 11 -9.89 -5.40 8.09
CA ASP A 11 -11.35 -5.41 7.92
C ASP A 11 -12.08 -4.69 9.07
N ALA A 12 -13.41 -4.55 8.94
CA ALA A 12 -14.23 -3.88 9.95
C ALA A 12 -14.26 -4.60 11.32
N SER A 13 -13.93 -5.89 11.35
CA SER A 13 -13.85 -6.71 12.56
C SER A 13 -12.47 -6.67 13.22
N GLY A 14 -11.49 -5.97 12.61
CA GLY A 14 -10.13 -5.84 13.10
C GLY A 14 -9.17 -6.92 12.66
N ASN A 15 -9.58 -7.86 11.79
CA ASN A 15 -8.67 -8.86 11.24
C ASN A 15 -7.69 -8.20 10.28
N ARG A 16 -6.42 -8.62 10.35
CA ARG A 16 -5.33 -8.05 9.54
C ARG A 16 -4.72 -9.09 8.64
N ILE A 17 -4.63 -8.77 7.35
CA ILE A 17 -3.97 -9.62 6.34
C ILE A 17 -2.53 -9.19 6.05
N GLY A 18 -2.07 -8.10 6.66
CA GLY A 18 -0.72 -7.57 6.50
C GLY A 18 -0.43 -6.43 7.46
N ARG A 19 0.83 -6.01 7.52
CA ARG A 19 1.29 -4.89 8.32
C ARG A 19 2.21 -3.99 7.50
N THR A 20 1.63 -2.93 6.94
CA THR A 20 2.40 -1.90 6.22
C THR A 20 3.38 -1.23 7.19
N ALA A 21 4.67 -1.22 6.82
CA ALA A 21 5.76 -0.79 7.70
C ALA A 21 6.58 0.37 7.13
N GLY A 22 6.56 0.56 5.81
CA GLY A 22 7.32 1.62 5.17
C GLY A 22 6.85 1.89 3.74
N ILE A 23 7.16 3.09 3.26
CA ILE A 23 6.81 3.53 1.90
C ILE A 23 8.01 4.19 1.22
N ALA A 24 8.08 4.07 -0.10
CA ALA A 24 9.05 4.77 -0.94
C ALA A 24 8.45 5.12 -2.30
N VAL A 25 8.85 6.25 -2.88
CA VAL A 25 8.47 6.63 -4.25
C VAL A 25 9.63 6.31 -5.19
N GLY A 26 9.38 5.50 -6.20
CA GLY A 26 10.38 5.17 -7.22
C GLY A 26 10.55 6.28 -8.26
N VAL A 27 11.62 6.21 -9.05
CA VAL A 27 11.96 7.22 -10.08
C VAL A 27 10.89 7.42 -11.15
N SER A 28 10.03 6.42 -11.38
CA SER A 28 8.90 6.49 -12.30
C SER A 28 7.59 6.90 -11.62
N GLY A 29 7.64 7.45 -10.39
CA GLY A 29 6.47 7.86 -9.61
C GLY A 29 5.64 6.71 -9.00
N SER A 30 6.08 5.45 -9.11
CA SER A 30 5.40 4.33 -8.42
C SER A 30 5.57 4.42 -6.91
N LEU A 31 4.49 4.21 -6.16
CA LEU A 31 4.55 4.03 -4.71
C LEU A 31 4.83 2.56 -4.39
N PHE A 32 5.87 2.32 -3.60
CA PHE A 32 6.18 1.01 -3.04
C PHE A 32 5.79 0.99 -1.57
N VAL A 33 5.07 -0.04 -1.15
CA VAL A 33 4.65 -0.24 0.24
C VAL A 33 5.17 -1.59 0.72
N ALA A 34 5.94 -1.58 1.80
CA ALA A 34 6.47 -2.79 2.43
C ALA A 34 5.48 -3.32 3.46
N ASP A 35 5.11 -4.59 3.33
CA ASP A 35 4.39 -5.36 4.34
C ASP A 35 5.36 -6.35 5.00
N ASN A 36 5.69 -6.10 6.26
CA ASN A 36 6.66 -6.92 6.98
C ASN A 36 6.03 -8.10 7.73
N GLN A 37 4.71 -8.26 7.68
CA GLN A 37 4.03 -9.45 8.19
C GLN A 37 4.02 -10.55 7.11
N THR A 38 3.79 -10.19 5.85
CA THR A 38 3.76 -11.13 4.73
C THR A 38 5.09 -11.20 3.97
N GLY A 39 5.99 -10.24 4.16
CA GLY A 39 7.22 -10.11 3.38
C GLY A 39 6.97 -9.60 1.95
N THR A 40 5.79 -9.04 1.68
CA THR A 40 5.37 -8.59 0.36
C THR A 40 5.72 -7.11 0.15
N ILE A 41 6.13 -6.76 -1.07
CA ILE A 41 6.23 -5.37 -1.53
C ILE A 41 5.12 -5.10 -2.55
N TYR A 42 4.19 -4.21 -2.21
CA TYR A 42 3.15 -3.75 -3.13
C TYR A 42 3.70 -2.61 -3.98
N ARG A 43 3.49 -2.67 -5.30
CA ARG A 43 3.81 -1.58 -6.24
C ARG A 43 2.52 -0.98 -6.79
N ILE A 44 2.23 0.25 -6.41
CA ILE A 44 1.12 1.04 -6.93
C ILE A 44 1.67 1.93 -8.03
N ARG A 45 1.24 1.67 -9.27
CA ARG A 45 1.62 2.51 -10.41
C ARG A 45 0.69 3.73 -10.44
N PRO A 46 1.22 4.95 -10.62
CA PRO A 46 0.35 6.06 -10.98
C PRO A 46 -0.28 5.73 -12.33
N THR A 47 -1.61 5.69 -12.37
CA THR A 47 -2.30 5.86 -13.64
C THR A 47 -2.18 7.35 -13.97
N GLY A 48 -1.43 7.69 -15.02
CA GLY A 48 -1.46 9.05 -15.57
C GLY A 48 -2.90 9.45 -15.92
N THR A 49 -3.16 10.76 -15.93
CA THR A 49 -4.49 11.38 -16.13
C THR A 49 -5.26 10.81 -17.30
#